data_AF-A0AAV9K574-F1
#
_entry.id   AF-A0AAV9K574-F1
#
_cell.length_a   1.000
_cell.length_b   1.000
_cell.length_c   1.000
_cell.angle_alpha   90.00
_cell.angle_beta   90.00
_cell.angle_gamma   90.00
#
_symmetry.space_group_name_H-M   'P 1'
#
loop_
_entity.id
_entity.type
_entity.pdbx_description
1 polymer ?
#
loop_
_entity_poly.entity_id
_entity_poly.type
_entity_poly.pdbx_seq_one_letter_code
_entity_poly.pdbx_strand_id
1 'polypeptide(L)'
;MWIGRFLIVGAAAHAAIFMVRDYDPTTRYNDILDHVLRHHDAIISHLNWACIFLGFHSFGLYIHNDTMSALGRPQDMFSDTAIQLQPVFAQWIQNTYALAPGATAPGATASISLTWGVTLLPIPLGTADFLVHHIHAFMIHVTVLILLKDVIFARSSRLIPDKANLGFHFPCDGPGRGAICQVSAWDHVFLGLFWMYNSISAVIFHFSWKMQSDVWGSVSDQGVVTHLTGGNFAQSSITINGWLRDFLWAQASQVIQSYGSSLSAYGLFFLGAHFVWAFSLMFLFSGRGYWQELIESIVWAHNKLKVAPATQPRALSIIQGRAVEVTHYLLGGIATTWAFFLARIIAVG
;
A
#
# COMPACT_ATOMS: atom_id res chain seq x y z
N MET A 1 -5.13 -3.27 -10.15
CA MET A 1 -5.06 -2.90 -8.71
C MET A 1 -4.66 -1.45 -8.50
N TRP A 2 -3.50 -1.00 -9.01
CA TRP A 2 -3.03 0.39 -8.90
C TRP A 2 -4.09 1.43 -9.28
N ILE A 3 -4.65 1.35 -10.50
CA ILE A 3 -5.67 2.31 -11.00
C ILE A 3 -6.83 2.49 -10.01
N GLY A 4 -7.47 1.39 -9.59
CA GLY A 4 -8.65 1.46 -8.72
C GLY A 4 -8.38 2.16 -7.40
N ARG A 5 -7.18 2.01 -6.84
CA ARG A 5 -6.82 2.65 -5.57
C ARG A 5 -6.39 4.10 -5.71
N PHE A 6 -5.75 4.48 -6.82
CA PHE A 6 -5.58 5.91 -7.14
C PHE A 6 -6.94 6.62 -7.22
N LEU A 7 -7.94 5.97 -7.82
CA LEU A 7 -9.30 6.50 -7.86
C LEU A 7 -9.96 6.57 -6.47
N ILE A 8 -9.72 5.60 -5.58
CA ILE A 8 -10.22 5.63 -4.19
C ILE A 8 -9.60 6.80 -3.41
N VAL A 9 -8.29 7.01 -3.50
CA VAL A 9 -7.63 8.16 -2.86
C VAL A 9 -8.15 9.47 -3.47
N GLY A 10 -8.33 9.51 -4.79
CA GLY A 10 -8.95 10.64 -5.48
C GLY A 10 -10.36 10.95 -4.99
N ALA A 11 -11.19 9.92 -4.76
CA ALA A 11 -12.54 10.10 -4.21
C ALA A 11 -12.51 10.76 -2.83
N ALA A 12 -11.60 10.34 -1.94
CA ALA A 12 -11.41 10.99 -0.64
C ALA A 12 -10.91 12.44 -0.78
N ALA A 13 -9.95 12.69 -1.66
CA ALA A 13 -9.47 14.04 -1.95
C ALA A 13 -10.61 14.97 -2.40
N HIS A 14 -11.46 14.50 -3.32
CA HIS A 14 -12.61 15.26 -3.79
C HIS A 14 -13.69 15.42 -2.72
N ALA A 15 -13.89 14.45 -1.83
CA ALA A 15 -14.78 14.59 -0.68
C ALA A 15 -14.28 15.68 0.28
N ALA A 16 -12.98 15.77 0.54
CA ALA A 16 -12.39 16.82 1.37
C ALA A 16 -12.46 18.20 0.68
N ILE A 17 -12.25 18.27 -0.64
CA ILE A 17 -12.46 19.50 -1.42
C ILE A 17 -13.91 19.99 -1.29
N PHE A 18 -14.89 19.09 -1.44
CA PHE A 18 -16.31 19.40 -1.23
C PHE A 18 -16.55 19.94 0.19
N MET A 19 -16.00 19.28 1.21
CA MET A 19 -16.14 19.72 2.60
C MET A 19 -15.59 21.13 2.84
N VAL A 20 -14.50 21.51 2.17
CA VAL A 20 -13.92 22.86 2.31
C VAL A 20 -14.71 23.90 1.53
N ARG A 21 -15.05 23.62 0.27
CA ARG A 21 -15.55 24.64 -0.69
C ARG A 21 -17.06 24.73 -0.77
N ASP A 22 -17.74 23.58 -0.80
CA ASP A 22 -19.13 23.49 -1.24
C ASP A 22 -20.09 23.08 -0.11
N TYR A 23 -19.56 22.55 1.00
CA TYR A 23 -20.37 22.22 2.17
C TYR A 23 -20.91 23.48 2.85
N ASP A 24 -22.25 23.56 2.91
CA ASP A 24 -22.99 24.58 3.64
C ASP A 24 -23.80 23.93 4.79
N PRO A 25 -23.46 24.24 6.07
CA PRO A 25 -24.17 23.68 7.22
C PRO A 25 -25.64 24.09 7.30
N THR A 26 -26.05 25.18 6.65
CA THR A 26 -27.45 25.64 6.68
C THR A 26 -28.37 24.75 5.83
N THR A 27 -27.84 24.16 4.75
CA THR A 27 -28.60 23.29 3.84
C THR A 27 -28.58 21.82 4.26
N ARG A 28 -27.72 21.46 5.22
CA ARG A 28 -27.45 20.09 5.67
C ARG A 28 -27.74 19.85 7.15
N TYR A 29 -28.54 20.71 7.76
CA TYR A 29 -28.86 20.62 9.18
C TYR A 29 -29.62 19.32 9.54
N ASN A 30 -29.15 18.62 10.58
CA ASN A 30 -29.75 17.35 11.07
C ASN A 30 -29.89 16.25 10.01
N ASP A 31 -29.12 16.31 8.92
CA ASP A 31 -29.01 15.19 8.00
C ASP A 31 -27.95 14.17 8.46
N ILE A 32 -27.77 13.10 7.68
CA ILE A 32 -26.79 12.04 8.00
C ILE A 32 -25.36 12.61 8.04
N LEU A 33 -25.02 13.56 7.16
CA LEU A 33 -23.69 14.14 7.10
C LEU A 33 -23.42 14.98 8.35
N ASP A 34 -24.37 15.82 8.77
CA ASP A 34 -24.25 16.61 10.01
C ASP A 34 -24.14 15.71 11.25
N HIS A 35 -24.88 14.59 11.30
CA HIS A 35 -24.75 13.60 12.38
C HIS A 35 -23.35 12.98 12.43
N VAL A 36 -22.79 12.59 11.28
CA VAL A 36 -21.42 12.05 11.18
C VAL A 36 -20.41 13.09 11.66
N LEU A 37 -20.56 14.35 11.24
CA LEU A 37 -19.68 15.44 11.65
C LEU A 37 -19.80 15.76 13.14
N ARG A 38 -20.94 15.57 13.80
CA ARG A 38 -21.07 15.76 15.26
C ARG A 38 -20.39 14.66 16.08
N HIS A 39 -20.22 13.47 15.50
CA HIS A 39 -19.60 12.33 16.17
C HIS A 39 -18.22 11.96 15.59
N HIS A 40 -17.58 12.87 14.87
CA HIS A 40 -16.32 12.64 14.15
C HIS A 40 -15.19 12.10 15.06
N ASP A 41 -15.09 12.59 16.30
CA ASP A 41 -14.10 12.14 17.28
C ASP A 41 -14.31 10.67 17.69
N ALA A 42 -15.57 10.24 17.82
CA ALA A 42 -15.89 8.85 18.15
C ALA A 42 -15.52 7.92 16.98
N ILE A 43 -15.88 8.30 15.75
CA ILE A 43 -15.58 7.51 14.55
C ILE A 43 -14.06 7.30 14.40
N ILE A 44 -13.27 8.38 14.51
CA ILE A 44 -11.82 8.31 14.31
C ILE A 44 -11.11 7.63 15.48
N SER A 45 -11.57 7.80 16.71
CA SER A 45 -10.97 7.10 17.86
C SER A 45 -11.19 5.57 17.79
N HIS A 46 -12.38 5.11 17.40
CA HIS A 46 -12.64 3.68 17.20
C HIS A 46 -11.85 3.10 16.03
N LEU A 47 -11.79 3.82 14.90
CA LEU A 47 -11.02 3.38 13.75
C LEU A 47 -9.51 3.35 14.06
N ASN A 48 -9.01 4.31 14.85
CA ASN A 48 -7.64 4.29 15.35
C ASN A 48 -7.37 3.06 16.23
N TRP A 49 -8.26 2.75 17.19
CA TRP A 49 -8.17 1.53 17.99
C TRP A 49 -8.15 0.27 17.11
N ALA A 50 -9.05 0.17 16.13
CA ALA A 50 -9.10 -0.96 15.21
C ALA A 50 -7.81 -1.11 14.39
N CYS A 51 -7.22 0.00 13.92
CA CYS A 51 -5.93 -0.02 13.23
C CYS A 51 -4.80 -0.54 14.11
N ILE A 52 -4.73 -0.08 15.37
CA ILE A 52 -3.73 -0.55 16.35
C ILE A 52 -3.93 -2.04 16.63
N PHE A 53 -5.16 -2.46 16.90
CA PHE A 53 -5.52 -3.85 17.12
C PHE A 53 -5.10 -4.73 15.93
N LEU A 54 -5.50 -4.37 14.72
CA LEU A 54 -5.15 -5.10 13.51
C LEU A 54 -3.64 -5.15 13.30
N GLY A 55 -2.90 -4.05 13.53
CA GLY A 55 -1.45 -4.04 13.40
C GLY A 55 -0.76 -5.04 14.33
N PHE A 56 -1.13 -5.04 15.62
CA PHE A 56 -0.57 -5.99 16.60
C PHE A 56 -0.96 -7.44 16.33
N HIS A 57 -2.20 -7.70 15.90
CA HIS A 57 -2.72 -9.06 15.68
C HIS A 57 -2.57 -9.54 14.23
N SER A 58 -1.80 -8.84 13.40
CA SER A 58 -1.41 -9.30 12.06
C SER A 58 0.11 -9.24 11.91
N PHE A 59 0.69 -8.04 11.80
CA PHE A 59 2.13 -7.86 11.64
C PHE A 59 2.92 -8.34 12.88
N GLY A 60 2.35 -8.20 14.09
CA GLY A 60 2.95 -8.76 15.29
C GLY A 60 3.11 -10.28 15.24
N LEU A 61 2.23 -11.01 14.54
CA LEU A 61 2.33 -12.46 14.37
C LEU A 61 3.50 -12.86 13.47
N TYR A 62 3.81 -12.03 12.46
CA TYR A 62 5.00 -12.22 11.62
C TYR A 62 6.29 -12.07 12.43
N ILE A 63 6.40 -11.01 13.24
CA ILE A 63 7.56 -10.78 14.11
C ILE A 63 7.71 -11.91 15.15
N HIS A 64 6.58 -12.36 15.72
CA HIS A 64 6.55 -13.53 16.60
C HIS A 64 7.13 -14.76 15.91
N ASN A 65 6.67 -15.04 14.68
CA ASN A 65 7.15 -16.19 13.90
C ASN A 65 8.63 -16.07 13.53
N ASP A 66 9.12 -14.91 13.11
CA ASP A 66 10.55 -14.68 12.88
C ASP A 66 11.36 -14.97 14.15
N THR A 67 10.89 -14.49 15.30
CA THR A 67 11.54 -14.69 16.60
C THR A 67 11.56 -16.16 17.01
N MET A 68 10.42 -16.85 16.94
CA MET A 68 10.33 -18.27 17.29
C MET A 68 11.15 -19.15 16.35
N SER A 69 11.14 -18.84 15.05
CA SER A 69 11.99 -19.53 14.08
C SER A 69 13.48 -19.33 14.39
N ALA A 70 13.91 -18.09 14.69
CA ALA A 70 15.31 -17.78 15.01
C ALA A 70 15.78 -18.43 16.33
N LEU A 71 14.88 -18.59 17.30
CA LEU A 71 15.14 -19.30 18.56
C LEU A 71 15.12 -20.83 18.42
N GLY A 72 14.91 -21.37 17.21
CA GLY A 72 14.84 -22.82 16.98
C GLY A 72 13.58 -23.47 17.58
N ARG A 73 12.48 -22.70 17.69
CA ARG A 73 11.20 -23.13 18.27
C ARG A 73 10.07 -23.17 17.23
N PRO A 74 10.17 -23.99 16.17
CA PRO A 74 9.14 -24.04 15.12
C PRO A 74 7.77 -24.51 15.62
N GLN A 75 7.73 -25.29 16.71
CA GLN A 75 6.49 -25.73 17.35
C GLN A 75 5.66 -24.60 18.00
N ASP A 76 6.28 -23.44 18.23
CA ASP A 76 5.63 -22.27 18.85
C ASP A 76 5.24 -21.21 17.81
N MET A 77 5.39 -21.52 16.52
CA MET A 77 5.01 -20.64 15.42
C MET A 77 3.53 -20.75 15.07
N PHE A 78 2.96 -19.65 14.58
CA PHE A 78 1.68 -19.65 13.89
C PHE A 78 1.88 -20.19 12.47
N SER A 79 1.55 -21.46 12.26
CA SER A 79 1.71 -22.18 10.99
C SER A 79 0.74 -23.35 10.88
N ASP A 80 0.62 -23.95 9.69
CA ASP A 80 -0.25 -25.11 9.49
C ASP A 80 0.22 -26.37 10.24
N THR A 81 1.49 -26.45 10.64
CA THR A 81 2.08 -27.61 11.33
C THR A 81 2.23 -27.43 12.83
N ALA A 82 1.93 -26.25 13.36
CA ALA A 82 2.08 -25.90 14.78
C ALA A 82 0.79 -25.23 15.29
N ILE A 83 0.84 -23.94 15.66
CA ILE A 83 -0.33 -23.21 16.13
C ILE A 83 -1.13 -22.70 14.93
N GLN A 84 -2.20 -23.40 14.58
CA GLN A 84 -2.97 -23.09 13.37
C GLN A 84 -3.91 -21.90 13.56
N LEU A 85 -3.97 -21.03 12.56
CA LEU A 85 -4.99 -19.98 12.44
C LEU A 85 -5.72 -20.17 11.10
N GLN A 86 -6.66 -21.11 11.06
CA GLN A 86 -7.34 -21.47 9.82
C GLN A 86 -8.37 -20.41 9.39
N PRO A 87 -8.43 -20.04 8.10
CA PRO A 87 -9.45 -19.12 7.58
C PRO A 87 -10.78 -19.86 7.35
N VAL A 88 -11.38 -20.37 8.43
CA VAL A 88 -12.55 -21.26 8.40
C VAL A 88 -13.75 -20.69 7.64
N PHE A 89 -13.99 -19.37 7.74
CA PHE A 89 -15.09 -18.74 7.02
C PHE A 89 -14.85 -18.69 5.51
N ALA A 90 -13.60 -18.46 5.08
CA ALA A 90 -13.26 -18.48 3.66
C ALA A 90 -13.33 -19.90 3.09
N GLN A 91 -12.85 -20.89 3.84
CA GLN A 91 -12.98 -22.31 3.48
C GLN A 91 -14.44 -22.76 3.40
N TRP A 92 -15.29 -22.30 4.33
CA TRP A 92 -16.73 -22.56 4.30
C TRP A 92 -17.41 -21.96 3.06
N ILE A 93 -17.06 -20.72 2.71
CA ILE A 93 -17.50 -20.09 1.46
C ILE A 93 -16.99 -20.90 0.26
N GLN A 94 -15.73 -21.38 0.30
CA GLN A 94 -15.16 -22.22 -0.75
C GLN A 94 -15.98 -23.47 -1.01
N ASN A 95 -16.32 -24.19 0.05
CA ASN A 95 -17.14 -25.40 -0.03
C ASN A 95 -18.56 -25.12 -0.54
N THR A 96 -19.15 -23.99 -0.13
CA THR A 96 -20.49 -23.60 -0.57
C THR A 96 -20.53 -23.38 -2.09
N TYR A 97 -19.52 -22.72 -2.67
CA TYR A 97 -19.46 -22.50 -4.12
C TYR A 97 -19.02 -23.75 -4.90
N ALA A 98 -18.19 -24.61 -4.32
CA ALA A 98 -17.82 -25.88 -4.93
C ALA A 98 -19.03 -26.82 -5.09
N LEU A 99 -19.93 -26.82 -4.11
CA LEU A 99 -21.12 -27.68 -4.07
C LEU A 99 -22.38 -27.03 -4.66
N ALA A 100 -22.30 -25.78 -5.14
CA ALA A 100 -23.46 -25.08 -5.69
C ALA A 100 -24.05 -25.73 -6.97
N PRO A 101 -23.24 -26.18 -7.95
CA PRO A 101 -23.75 -26.76 -9.20
C PRO A 101 -24.64 -27.99 -8.94
N GLY A 102 -25.85 -28.01 -9.50
CA GLY A 102 -26.81 -29.09 -9.30
C GLY A 102 -27.58 -29.08 -7.97
N ALA A 103 -27.19 -28.23 -7.01
CA ALA A 103 -27.89 -28.05 -5.74
C ALA A 103 -28.50 -26.65 -5.63
N THR A 104 -27.77 -25.67 -5.10
CA THR A 104 -28.23 -24.28 -4.97
C THR A 104 -28.20 -23.53 -6.31
N ALA A 105 -27.51 -24.08 -7.31
CA ALA A 105 -27.54 -23.64 -8.71
C ALA A 105 -27.88 -24.82 -9.65
N PRO A 106 -29.16 -25.24 -9.75
CA PRO A 106 -29.56 -26.44 -10.50
C PRO A 106 -29.24 -26.40 -12.00
N GLY A 107 -29.22 -25.21 -12.60
CA GLY A 107 -28.88 -25.01 -14.01
C GLY A 107 -27.38 -24.90 -14.30
N ALA A 108 -26.53 -24.87 -13.26
CA ALA A 108 -25.09 -24.77 -13.43
C ALA A 108 -24.47 -26.17 -13.50
N THR A 109 -23.61 -26.39 -14.48
CA THR A 109 -22.88 -27.65 -14.70
C THR A 109 -21.46 -27.65 -14.13
N ALA A 110 -20.95 -26.48 -13.72
CA ALA A 110 -19.65 -26.30 -13.10
C ALA A 110 -19.70 -25.14 -12.09
N SER A 111 -18.72 -25.07 -11.18
CA SER A 111 -18.62 -23.96 -10.23
C SER A 111 -18.34 -22.63 -10.96
N ILE A 112 -18.68 -21.51 -10.32
CA ILE A 112 -18.55 -20.16 -10.88
C ILE A 112 -17.10 -19.78 -11.22
N SER A 113 -16.13 -20.39 -10.54
CA SER A 113 -14.73 -20.28 -10.91
C SER A 113 -14.03 -21.61 -10.66
N LEU A 114 -13.12 -21.94 -11.57
CA LEU A 114 -12.28 -23.12 -11.51
C LEU A 114 -11.30 -23.08 -10.31
N THR A 115 -11.04 -21.90 -9.72
CA THR A 115 -10.27 -21.78 -8.46
C THR A 115 -11.01 -22.33 -7.23
N TRP A 116 -12.29 -22.71 -7.40
CA TRP A 116 -13.19 -23.25 -6.38
C TRP A 116 -13.66 -24.68 -6.77
N GLY A 117 -13.12 -25.24 -7.87
CA GLY A 117 -13.46 -26.55 -8.44
C GLY A 117 -12.21 -27.34 -8.88
N VAL A 118 -12.38 -28.54 -9.45
CA VAL A 118 -11.33 -29.59 -9.54
C VAL A 118 -10.40 -29.48 -10.77
N THR A 119 -10.66 -28.57 -11.71
CA THR A 119 -9.96 -28.55 -13.03
C THR A 119 -8.96 -27.40 -13.24
N LEU A 120 -9.00 -26.32 -12.44
CA LEU A 120 -7.78 -25.65 -11.96
C LEU A 120 -7.61 -26.11 -10.50
N LEU A 121 -6.39 -26.26 -10.00
CA LEU A 121 -6.20 -26.59 -8.57
C LEU A 121 -6.98 -25.59 -7.69
N PRO A 122 -7.85 -26.07 -6.77
CA PRO A 122 -8.45 -25.21 -5.75
C PRO A 122 -7.33 -24.45 -5.04
N ILE A 123 -7.45 -23.13 -4.89
CA ILE A 123 -6.43 -22.36 -4.17
C ILE A 123 -6.58 -22.70 -2.69
N PRO A 124 -5.66 -23.49 -2.08
CA PRO A 124 -5.81 -23.87 -0.69
C PRO A 124 -5.59 -22.64 0.18
N LEU A 125 -6.44 -22.44 1.18
CA LEU A 125 -6.32 -21.35 2.15
C LEU A 125 -5.91 -21.92 3.50
N GLY A 126 -4.71 -21.59 3.96
CA GLY A 126 -4.17 -22.03 5.25
C GLY A 126 -3.85 -20.88 6.20
N THR A 127 -3.01 -21.14 7.18
CA THR A 127 -2.57 -20.16 8.19
C THR A 127 -1.84 -18.99 7.54
N ALA A 128 -1.01 -19.24 6.53
CA ALA A 128 -0.33 -18.19 5.76
C ALA A 128 -1.32 -17.23 5.09
N ASP A 129 -2.39 -17.76 4.49
CA ASP A 129 -3.44 -16.96 3.87
C ASP A 129 -4.20 -16.14 4.93
N PHE A 130 -4.48 -16.72 6.11
CA PHE A 130 -5.09 -15.99 7.22
C PHE A 130 -4.26 -14.77 7.64
N LEU A 131 -2.95 -14.94 7.81
CA LEU A 131 -2.04 -13.87 8.22
C LEU A 131 -2.03 -12.72 7.20
N VAL A 132 -1.83 -13.02 5.92
CA VAL A 132 -1.71 -12.00 4.88
C VAL A 132 -3.03 -11.26 4.62
N HIS A 133 -4.19 -11.93 4.79
CA HIS A 133 -5.48 -11.25 4.69
C HIS A 133 -5.71 -10.24 5.83
N HIS A 134 -5.24 -10.52 7.04
CA HIS A 134 -5.30 -9.55 8.14
C HIS A 134 -4.31 -8.39 7.96
N ILE A 135 -3.17 -8.63 7.30
CA ILE A 135 -2.27 -7.56 6.85
C ILE A 135 -2.97 -6.65 5.83
N HIS A 136 -3.72 -7.22 4.86
CA HIS A 136 -4.52 -6.42 3.93
C HIS A 136 -5.57 -5.59 4.66
N ALA A 137 -6.31 -6.21 5.59
CA ALA A 137 -7.30 -5.52 6.40
C ALA A 137 -6.67 -4.36 7.17
N PHE A 138 -5.56 -4.60 7.87
CA PHE A 138 -4.80 -3.57 8.59
C PHE A 138 -4.46 -2.37 7.70
N MET A 139 -3.79 -2.60 6.57
CA MET A 139 -3.34 -1.50 5.70
C MET A 139 -4.51 -0.76 5.03
N ILE A 140 -5.61 -1.45 4.70
CA ILE A 140 -6.83 -0.81 4.21
C ILE A 140 -7.42 0.09 5.30
N HIS A 141 -7.55 -0.40 6.54
CA HIS A 141 -8.11 0.38 7.65
C HIS A 141 -7.26 1.61 7.96
N VAL A 142 -5.92 1.51 7.91
CA VAL A 142 -5.06 2.69 8.10
C VAL A 142 -5.20 3.69 6.95
N THR A 143 -5.31 3.22 5.70
CA THR A 143 -5.57 4.09 4.55
C THR A 143 -6.91 4.82 4.73
N VAL A 144 -7.96 4.11 5.16
CA VAL A 144 -9.27 4.69 5.46
C VAL A 144 -9.20 5.65 6.65
N LEU A 145 -8.44 5.34 7.70
CA LEU A 145 -8.26 6.22 8.85
C LEU A 145 -7.72 7.58 8.44
N ILE A 146 -6.67 7.58 7.61
CA ILE A 146 -6.03 8.81 7.13
C ILE A 146 -6.99 9.62 6.25
N LEU A 147 -7.60 8.95 5.27
CA LEU A 147 -8.48 9.60 4.29
C LEU A 147 -9.86 9.99 4.86
N LEU A 148 -10.38 9.29 5.87
CA LEU A 148 -11.63 9.67 6.51
C LEU A 148 -11.39 10.82 7.48
N LYS A 149 -10.27 10.79 8.21
CA LYS A 149 -9.84 11.90 9.06
C LYS A 149 -9.67 13.18 8.25
N ASP A 150 -9.10 13.08 7.05
CA ASP A 150 -9.02 14.17 6.07
C ASP A 150 -10.39 14.88 5.92
N VAL A 151 -11.40 14.11 5.49
CA VAL A 151 -12.71 14.62 5.11
C VAL A 151 -13.45 15.23 6.30
N ILE A 152 -13.54 14.52 7.42
CA ILE A 152 -14.39 14.95 8.54
C ILE A 152 -13.75 16.05 9.40
N PHE A 153 -12.42 16.21 9.36
CA PHE A 153 -11.70 17.32 10.00
C PHE A 153 -11.25 18.39 9.01
N ALA A 154 -11.75 18.39 7.76
CA ALA A 154 -11.32 19.34 6.74
C ALA A 154 -11.65 20.80 7.13
N ARG A 155 -12.81 21.02 7.74
CA ARG A 155 -13.33 22.36 8.06
C ARG A 155 -12.86 22.92 9.40
N SER A 156 -12.70 22.06 10.39
CA SER A 156 -12.34 22.46 11.75
C SER A 156 -11.77 21.28 12.52
N SER A 157 -10.95 21.57 13.51
CA SER A 157 -10.54 20.64 14.54
C SER A 157 -10.46 21.36 15.88
N ARG A 158 -10.32 20.62 16.98
CA ARG A 158 -10.06 21.23 18.30
C ARG A 158 -8.78 22.09 18.30
N LEU A 159 -7.82 21.76 17.44
CA LEU A 159 -6.54 22.48 17.34
C LEU A 159 -6.62 23.71 16.44
N ILE A 160 -7.40 23.68 15.35
CA ILE A 160 -7.59 24.78 14.40
C ILE A 160 -9.09 24.91 14.13
N PRO A 161 -9.80 25.79 14.85
CA PRO A 161 -11.25 25.94 14.71
C PRO A 161 -11.68 26.48 13.34
N ASP A 162 -10.87 27.34 12.73
CA ASP A 162 -11.14 28.08 11.50
C ASP A 162 -10.41 27.51 10.27
N LYS A 163 -10.09 26.21 10.30
CA LYS A 163 -9.30 25.52 9.26
C LYS A 163 -9.88 25.66 7.85
N ALA A 164 -11.21 25.73 7.71
CA ALA A 164 -11.88 25.96 6.43
C ALA A 164 -11.41 27.25 5.74
N ASN A 165 -11.07 28.30 6.51
CA ASN A 165 -10.62 29.59 5.98
C ASN A 165 -9.20 29.51 5.39
N LEU A 166 -8.37 28.57 5.87
CA LEU A 166 -7.05 28.29 5.31
C LEU A 166 -7.13 27.52 3.97
N GLY A 167 -8.30 26.95 3.67
CA GLY A 167 -8.58 26.22 2.44
C GLY A 167 -8.15 24.75 2.48
N PHE A 168 -8.22 24.09 1.32
CA PHE A 168 -7.91 22.66 1.20
C PHE A 168 -6.40 22.38 1.18
N HIS A 169 -5.63 23.30 0.60
CA HIS A 169 -4.24 23.11 0.19
C HIS A 169 -3.35 24.20 0.78
N PHE A 170 -2.81 23.94 1.97
CA PHE A 170 -1.91 24.84 2.70
C PHE A 170 -0.91 24.03 3.55
N PRO A 171 0.33 24.50 3.77
CA PRO A 171 1.38 23.66 4.35
C PRO A 171 1.29 23.43 5.87
N CYS A 172 0.87 24.46 6.60
CA CYS A 172 0.75 24.52 8.05
C CYS A 172 0.07 25.83 8.47
N ASP A 173 -0.28 25.95 9.76
CA ASP A 173 -0.71 27.20 10.41
C ASP A 173 0.40 27.74 11.34
N GLY A 174 1.63 27.77 10.83
CA GLY A 174 2.82 28.22 11.56
C GLY A 174 3.35 27.22 12.63
N PRO A 175 4.38 27.63 13.39
CA PRO A 175 5.06 26.78 14.38
C PRO A 175 4.39 26.78 15.76
N GLY A 176 3.33 27.55 15.99
CA GLY A 176 2.63 27.64 17.27
C GLY A 176 1.96 26.31 17.69
N ARG A 177 1.35 26.27 18.88
CA ARG A 177 0.57 25.12 19.41
C ARG A 177 1.27 23.74 19.33
N GLY A 178 2.60 23.71 19.45
CA GLY A 178 3.40 22.47 19.38
C GLY A 178 3.79 22.02 17.97
N ALA A 179 3.71 22.93 16.98
CA ALA A 179 3.87 22.72 15.54
C ALA A 179 2.64 22.11 14.85
N ILE A 180 2.16 22.79 13.80
CA ILE A 180 0.89 22.50 13.11
C ILE A 180 1.17 22.10 11.65
N CYS A 181 2.22 21.33 11.43
CA CYS A 181 2.56 20.80 10.11
C CYS A 181 1.54 19.75 9.65
N GLN A 182 1.28 19.68 8.34
CA GLN A 182 0.50 18.61 7.70
C GLN A 182 -0.93 18.46 8.24
N VAL A 183 -1.54 19.56 8.68
CA VAL A 183 -2.93 19.56 9.12
C VAL A 183 -3.91 19.69 7.97
N SER A 184 -3.49 20.17 6.80
CA SER A 184 -4.41 20.40 5.68
C SER A 184 -5.02 19.11 5.17
N ALA A 185 -6.15 19.23 4.50
CA ALA A 185 -6.81 18.11 3.87
C ALA A 185 -5.93 17.48 2.77
N TRP A 186 -5.30 18.34 1.96
CA TRP A 186 -4.31 17.91 0.97
C TRP A 186 -3.17 17.08 1.57
N ASP A 187 -2.69 17.42 2.77
CA ASP A 187 -1.64 16.66 3.44
C ASP A 187 -2.09 15.26 3.88
N HIS A 188 -3.38 15.08 4.19
CA HIS A 188 -3.91 13.74 4.47
C HIS A 188 -4.03 12.91 3.18
N VAL A 189 -4.34 13.51 2.03
CA VAL A 189 -4.25 12.85 0.72
C VAL A 189 -2.79 12.42 0.45
N PHE A 190 -1.84 13.31 0.69
CA PHE A 190 -0.41 13.02 0.59
C PHE A 190 -0.01 11.80 1.45
N LEU A 191 -0.38 11.76 2.74
CA LEU A 191 -0.13 10.61 3.61
C LEU A 191 -0.88 9.34 3.17
N GLY A 192 -2.11 9.51 2.70
CA GLY A 192 -2.97 8.42 2.21
C GLY A 192 -2.38 7.73 0.98
N LEU A 193 -1.65 8.45 0.12
CA LEU A 193 -0.96 7.87 -1.04
C LEU A 193 0.14 6.87 -0.63
N PHE A 194 0.90 7.13 0.45
CA PHE A 194 1.91 6.18 0.94
C PHE A 194 1.29 4.91 1.51
N TRP A 195 0.19 5.04 2.26
CA TRP A 195 -0.52 3.88 2.82
C TRP A 195 -1.28 3.10 1.76
N MET A 196 -1.81 3.79 0.76
CA MET A 196 -2.36 3.17 -0.45
C MET A 196 -1.29 2.37 -1.18
N TYR A 197 -0.09 2.94 -1.38
CA TYR A 197 1.06 2.24 -1.96
C TYR A 197 1.42 0.99 -1.17
N ASN A 198 1.59 1.12 0.14
CA ASN A 198 1.91 -0.01 1.01
C ASN A 198 0.86 -1.13 0.92
N SER A 199 -0.42 -0.76 1.00
CA SER A 199 -1.55 -1.69 0.92
C SER A 199 -1.57 -2.46 -0.41
N ILE A 200 -1.34 -1.80 -1.54
CA ILE A 200 -1.37 -2.46 -2.85
C ILE A 200 -0.15 -3.33 -3.06
N SER A 201 1.04 -2.83 -2.71
CA SER A 201 2.29 -3.58 -2.85
C SER A 201 2.21 -4.93 -2.13
N ALA A 202 1.68 -4.95 -0.91
CA ALA A 202 1.45 -6.20 -0.19
C ALA A 202 0.45 -7.14 -0.89
N VAL A 203 -0.66 -6.61 -1.42
CA VAL A 203 -1.66 -7.45 -2.10
C VAL A 203 -1.12 -8.03 -3.41
N ILE A 204 -0.37 -7.26 -4.19
CA ILE A 204 0.22 -7.76 -5.44
C ILE A 204 1.39 -8.71 -5.16
N PHE A 205 2.14 -8.52 -4.08
CA PHE A 205 3.16 -9.48 -3.62
C PHE A 205 2.52 -10.79 -3.17
N HIS A 206 1.44 -10.72 -2.38
CA HIS A 206 0.64 -11.87 -2.03
C HIS A 206 0.15 -12.62 -3.27
N PHE A 207 -0.48 -11.92 -4.21
CA PHE A 207 -0.95 -12.53 -5.45
C PHE A 207 0.20 -13.20 -6.21
N SER A 208 1.29 -12.48 -6.46
CA SER A 208 2.43 -13.00 -7.23
C SER A 208 3.03 -14.25 -6.60
N TRP A 209 3.23 -14.25 -5.27
CA TRP A 209 3.82 -15.40 -4.59
C TRP A 209 2.84 -16.58 -4.51
N LYS A 210 1.59 -16.33 -4.10
CA LYS A 210 0.57 -17.37 -3.97
C LYS A 210 0.34 -18.09 -5.28
N MET A 211 0.24 -17.35 -6.38
CA MET A 211 0.03 -17.93 -7.70
C MET A 211 1.23 -18.75 -8.17
N GLN A 212 2.46 -18.28 -8.01
CA GLN A 212 3.65 -19.04 -8.41
C GLN A 212 3.90 -20.27 -7.52
N SER A 213 3.46 -20.23 -6.27
CA SER A 213 3.74 -21.29 -5.30
C SER A 213 2.72 -22.41 -5.32
N ASP A 214 1.43 -22.07 -5.41
CA ASP A 214 0.34 -23.03 -5.15
C ASP A 214 -0.59 -23.22 -6.36
N VAL A 215 -0.38 -22.49 -7.46
CA VAL A 215 -1.32 -22.52 -8.61
C VAL A 215 -0.61 -22.76 -9.95
N TRP A 216 0.29 -21.87 -10.35
CA TRP A 216 0.99 -21.94 -11.63
C TRP A 216 2.14 -22.96 -11.59
N GLY A 217 2.31 -23.68 -12.69
CA GLY A 217 3.27 -24.77 -12.82
C GLY A 217 3.08 -25.56 -14.10
N SER A 218 3.89 -26.59 -14.27
CA SER A 218 3.74 -27.57 -15.36
C SER A 218 2.99 -28.81 -14.86
N VAL A 219 2.26 -29.47 -15.76
CA VAL A 219 1.57 -30.73 -15.49
C VAL A 219 2.29 -31.83 -16.24
N SER A 220 2.72 -32.88 -15.53
CA SER A 220 3.35 -34.05 -16.17
C SER A 220 2.30 -34.92 -16.88
N ASP A 221 2.76 -35.83 -17.74
CA ASP A 221 1.89 -36.81 -18.41
C ASP A 221 1.12 -37.73 -17.43
N GLN A 222 1.58 -37.80 -16.18
CA GLN A 222 0.92 -38.53 -15.08
C GLN A 222 -0.09 -37.67 -14.29
N GLY A 223 -0.32 -36.43 -14.70
CA GLY A 223 -1.23 -35.49 -14.04
C GLY A 223 -0.68 -34.86 -12.75
N VAL A 224 0.62 -35.02 -12.47
CA VAL A 224 1.26 -34.41 -11.29
C VAL A 224 1.65 -32.98 -11.62
N VAL A 225 1.21 -32.03 -10.77
CA VAL A 225 1.50 -30.61 -10.95
C VAL A 225 2.82 -30.27 -10.24
N THR A 226 3.72 -29.62 -10.96
CA THR A 226 4.97 -29.07 -10.41
C THR A 226 4.89 -27.54 -10.44
N HIS A 227 4.68 -26.93 -9.27
CA HIS A 227 4.54 -25.48 -9.16
C HIS A 227 5.87 -24.74 -9.38
N LEU A 228 5.79 -23.50 -9.89
CA LEU A 228 6.97 -22.68 -10.22
C LEU A 228 7.92 -22.47 -9.04
N THR A 229 7.38 -22.35 -7.82
CA THR A 229 8.18 -22.25 -6.59
C THR A 229 7.95 -23.40 -5.60
N GLY A 230 7.38 -24.52 -6.08
CA GLY A 230 7.30 -25.77 -5.33
C GLY A 230 6.50 -25.72 -4.03
N GLY A 231 5.41 -24.96 -3.95
CA GLY A 231 4.53 -24.93 -2.76
C GLY A 231 5.18 -24.35 -1.50
N ASN A 232 6.21 -23.50 -1.65
CA ASN A 232 6.91 -22.88 -0.53
C ASN A 232 6.10 -21.83 0.26
N PHE A 233 4.92 -21.41 -0.21
CA PHE A 233 4.18 -20.30 0.38
C PHE A 233 3.73 -20.60 1.82
N ALA A 234 3.17 -21.78 2.07
CA ALA A 234 2.62 -22.13 3.39
C ALA A 234 3.64 -22.07 4.53
N GLN A 235 4.92 -22.38 4.25
CA GLN A 235 5.98 -22.43 5.25
C GLN A 235 6.84 -21.17 5.29
N SER A 236 7.06 -20.52 4.14
CA SER A 236 7.93 -19.34 4.07
C SER A 236 7.17 -18.04 4.33
N SER A 237 5.94 -17.90 3.84
CA SER A 237 5.20 -16.63 3.86
C SER A 237 4.58 -16.26 5.21
N ILE A 238 4.89 -17.02 6.27
CA ILE A 238 4.50 -16.76 7.66
C ILE A 238 5.55 -15.98 8.46
N THR A 239 6.69 -15.65 7.85
CA THR A 239 7.80 -14.86 8.44
C THR A 239 8.22 -13.74 7.51
N ILE A 240 8.66 -12.59 8.03
CA ILE A 240 9.22 -11.50 7.21
C ILE A 240 10.51 -11.97 6.53
N ASN A 241 11.31 -12.79 7.21
CA ASN A 241 12.51 -13.38 6.61
C ASN A 241 12.16 -14.23 5.38
N GLY A 242 11.07 -15.00 5.39
CA GLY A 242 10.63 -15.75 4.23
C GLY A 242 10.18 -14.86 3.06
N TRP A 243 9.44 -13.77 3.32
CA TRP A 243 9.12 -12.77 2.29
C TRP A 243 10.37 -12.13 1.69
N LEU A 244 11.40 -11.88 2.51
CA LEU A 244 12.66 -11.33 2.03
C LEU A 244 13.46 -12.35 1.21
N ARG A 245 13.65 -13.57 1.73
CA ARG A 245 14.55 -14.58 1.17
C ARG A 245 13.92 -15.33 -0.01
N ASP A 246 12.73 -15.90 0.20
CA ASP A 246 12.16 -16.88 -0.72
C ASP A 246 11.25 -16.23 -1.78
N PHE A 247 10.82 -14.98 -1.53
CA PHE A 247 10.09 -14.17 -2.49
C PHE A 247 10.98 -13.09 -3.10
N LEU A 248 11.33 -12.03 -2.36
CA LEU A 248 12.04 -10.88 -2.94
C LEU A 248 13.42 -11.26 -3.49
N TRP A 249 14.27 -11.87 -2.68
CA TRP A 249 15.64 -12.22 -3.07
C TRP A 249 15.67 -13.29 -4.16
N ALA A 250 14.98 -14.42 -3.94
CA ALA A 250 14.97 -15.53 -4.90
C ALA A 250 14.37 -15.13 -6.25
N GLN A 251 13.24 -14.41 -6.27
CA GLN A 251 12.56 -14.04 -7.51
C GLN A 251 13.14 -12.80 -8.18
N ALA A 252 14.02 -12.05 -7.51
CA ALA A 252 14.75 -10.95 -8.14
C ALA A 252 15.90 -11.43 -9.04
N SER A 253 16.26 -12.72 -8.97
CA SER A 253 17.33 -13.31 -9.78
C SER A 253 17.18 -13.03 -11.28
N GLN A 254 15.96 -13.12 -11.81
CA GLN A 254 15.70 -12.87 -13.24
C GLN A 254 15.95 -11.41 -13.63
N VAL A 255 15.50 -10.44 -12.81
CA VAL A 255 15.65 -9.02 -13.15
C VAL A 255 17.10 -8.56 -13.08
N ILE A 256 17.87 -9.04 -12.11
CA ILE A 256 19.28 -8.64 -11.93
C ILE A 256 20.23 -9.35 -12.89
N GLN A 257 19.88 -10.54 -13.40
CA GLN A 257 20.67 -11.28 -14.40
C GLN A 257 20.18 -11.06 -15.84
N SER A 258 19.29 -10.09 -16.06
CA SER A 258 18.69 -9.85 -17.39
C SER A 258 19.61 -9.16 -18.40
N TYR A 259 20.76 -8.62 -17.98
CA TYR A 259 21.69 -7.89 -18.84
C TYR A 259 22.25 -8.80 -19.96
N GLY A 260 22.31 -8.28 -21.19
CA GLY A 260 22.72 -9.07 -22.36
C GLY A 260 21.62 -9.97 -22.95
N SER A 261 20.38 -9.88 -22.44
CA SER A 261 19.21 -10.58 -22.99
C SER A 261 18.13 -9.60 -23.50
N SER A 262 17.07 -10.14 -24.09
CA SER A 262 15.86 -9.37 -24.46
C SER A 262 15.12 -8.77 -23.26
N LEU A 263 15.40 -9.24 -22.03
CA LEU A 263 14.81 -8.71 -20.80
C LEU A 263 15.65 -7.59 -20.15
N SER A 264 16.80 -7.24 -20.74
CA SER A 264 17.74 -6.26 -20.17
C SER A 264 17.13 -4.88 -19.88
N ALA A 265 16.12 -4.47 -20.64
CA ALA A 265 15.37 -3.25 -20.38
C ALA A 265 14.73 -3.26 -18.98
N TYR A 266 14.20 -4.40 -18.51
CA TYR A 266 13.64 -4.50 -17.17
C TYR A 266 14.72 -4.34 -16.10
N GLY A 267 15.93 -4.89 -16.30
CA GLY A 267 17.07 -4.65 -15.41
C GLY A 267 17.43 -3.16 -15.31
N LEU A 268 17.46 -2.45 -16.44
CA LEU A 268 17.71 -1.00 -16.47
C LEU A 268 16.61 -0.19 -15.76
N PHE A 269 15.34 -0.50 -16.04
CA PHE A 269 14.21 0.15 -15.36
C PHE A 269 14.17 -0.16 -13.87
N PHE A 270 14.56 -1.38 -13.46
CA PHE A 270 14.64 -1.76 -12.04
C PHE A 270 15.62 -0.86 -11.30
N LEU A 271 16.85 -0.65 -11.81
CA LEU A 271 17.82 0.28 -11.20
C LEU A 271 17.37 1.74 -11.27
N GLY A 272 16.88 2.18 -12.43
CA GLY A 272 16.40 3.56 -12.60
C GLY A 272 15.24 3.90 -11.66
N ALA A 273 14.34 2.95 -11.42
CA ALA A 273 13.22 3.11 -10.51
C ALA A 273 13.67 3.18 -9.04
N HIS A 274 14.66 2.38 -8.62
CA HIS A 274 15.29 2.52 -7.30
C HIS A 274 15.92 3.89 -7.11
N PHE A 275 16.61 4.40 -8.14
CA PHE A 275 17.19 5.74 -8.11
C PHE A 275 16.11 6.81 -7.93
N VAL A 276 15.02 6.75 -8.70
CA VAL A 276 13.90 7.70 -8.60
C VAL A 276 13.22 7.64 -7.23
N TRP A 277 13.06 6.44 -6.67
CA TRP A 277 12.52 6.27 -5.33
C TRP A 277 13.45 6.88 -4.26
N ALA A 278 14.76 6.62 -4.32
CA ALA A 278 15.71 7.20 -3.38
C ALA A 278 15.81 8.72 -3.54
N PHE A 279 15.74 9.23 -4.76
CA PHE A 279 15.71 10.66 -5.06
C PHE A 279 14.51 11.36 -4.42
N SER A 280 13.36 10.70 -4.32
CA SER A 280 12.18 11.29 -3.67
C SER A 280 12.42 11.58 -2.18
N LEU A 281 13.21 10.76 -1.50
CA LEU A 281 13.50 10.91 -0.07
C LEU A 281 14.24 12.21 0.27
N MET A 282 14.99 12.76 -0.69
CA MET A 282 15.61 14.07 -0.56
C MET A 282 14.55 15.15 -0.28
N PHE A 283 13.39 15.09 -0.92
CA PHE A 283 12.30 16.05 -0.73
C PHE A 283 11.48 15.75 0.53
N LEU A 284 11.37 14.48 0.94
CA LEU A 284 10.65 14.07 2.15
C LEU A 284 11.36 14.55 3.43
N PHE A 285 12.68 14.38 3.49
CA PHE A 285 13.46 14.60 4.70
C PHE A 285 14.08 16.00 4.79
N SER A 286 13.87 16.86 3.78
CA SER A 286 14.39 18.22 3.78
C SER A 286 13.27 19.27 3.76
N GLY A 287 13.63 20.49 4.17
CA GLY A 287 12.72 21.64 4.15
C GLY A 287 13.16 22.68 3.13
N ARG A 288 12.18 23.46 2.63
CA ARG A 288 12.41 24.57 1.69
C ARG A 288 13.49 25.56 2.15
N GLY A 289 13.57 25.86 3.45
CA GLY A 289 14.48 26.85 4.01
C GLY A 289 15.94 26.58 3.62
N TYR A 290 16.40 25.35 3.85
CA TYR A 290 17.75 24.90 3.48
C TYR A 290 18.06 25.12 1.99
N TRP A 291 17.14 24.71 1.11
CA TRP A 291 17.31 24.87 -0.33
C TRP A 291 17.29 26.32 -0.79
N GLN A 292 16.51 27.17 -0.12
CA GLN A 292 16.45 28.60 -0.45
C GLN A 292 17.77 29.30 -0.11
N GLU A 293 18.38 28.99 1.04
CA GLU A 293 19.69 29.54 1.43
C GLU A 293 20.81 29.07 0.48
N LEU A 294 20.77 27.81 0.04
CA LEU A 294 21.69 27.31 -0.97
C LEU A 294 21.54 28.06 -2.31
N ILE A 295 20.30 28.28 -2.76
CA ILE A 295 20.00 29.05 -3.97
C ILE A 295 20.56 30.48 -3.86
N GLU A 296 20.49 31.12 -2.68
CA GLU A 296 21.02 32.46 -2.48
C GLU A 296 22.53 32.54 -2.72
N SER A 297 23.27 31.52 -2.26
CA SER A 297 24.70 31.40 -2.52
C SER A 297 25.03 31.17 -4.01
N ILE A 298 24.21 30.37 -4.70
CA ILE A 298 24.34 30.15 -6.15
C ILE A 298 24.03 31.42 -6.94
N VAL A 299 22.97 32.15 -6.57
CA VAL A 299 22.58 33.42 -7.19
C VAL A 299 23.65 34.48 -6.99
N TRP A 300 24.29 34.53 -5.82
CA TRP A 300 25.44 35.38 -5.60
C TRP A 300 26.55 35.11 -6.63
N ALA A 301 26.90 33.84 -6.89
CA ALA A 301 27.91 33.48 -7.88
C ALA A 301 27.50 33.87 -9.32
N HIS A 302 26.23 33.66 -9.68
CA HIS A 302 25.71 34.03 -11.00
C HIS A 302 25.73 35.55 -11.22
N ASN A 303 25.41 36.34 -10.19
CA ASN A 303 25.49 37.80 -10.25
C ASN A 303 26.92 38.29 -10.46
N LYS A 304 27.93 37.64 -9.86
CA LYS A 304 29.35 37.99 -10.09
C LYS A 304 29.77 37.79 -11.54
N LEU A 305 29.24 36.78 -12.20
CA LEU A 305 29.50 36.49 -13.62
C LEU A 305 28.51 37.18 -14.57
N LYS A 306 27.56 37.97 -14.07
CA LYS A 306 26.49 38.63 -14.87
C LYS A 306 25.66 37.66 -15.71
N VAL A 307 25.48 36.42 -15.24
CA VAL A 307 24.65 35.38 -15.88
C VAL A 307 23.42 35.04 -15.04
N ALA A 308 23.06 35.88 -14.07
CA ALA A 308 21.86 35.69 -13.28
C ALA A 308 20.60 35.87 -14.16
N PRO A 309 19.60 34.98 -14.04
CA PRO A 309 18.36 35.11 -14.78
C PRO A 309 17.52 36.30 -14.27
N ALA A 310 16.68 36.87 -15.14
CA ALA A 310 15.76 37.94 -14.76
C ALA A 310 14.66 37.46 -13.79
N THR A 311 14.16 36.23 -13.99
CA THR A 311 13.22 35.60 -13.06
C THR A 311 13.98 35.03 -11.86
N GLN A 312 13.64 35.50 -10.66
CA GLN A 312 14.34 35.07 -9.45
C GLN A 312 14.12 33.57 -9.18
N PRO A 313 15.20 32.77 -9.05
CA PRO A 313 15.06 31.38 -8.67
C PRO A 313 14.63 31.27 -7.21
N ARG A 314 13.61 30.45 -6.96
CA ARG A 314 13.10 30.14 -5.63
C ARG A 314 13.07 28.63 -5.44
N ALA A 315 13.37 28.19 -4.23
CA ALA A 315 13.09 26.81 -3.85
C ALA A 315 11.58 26.54 -3.94
N LEU A 316 11.23 25.29 -4.25
CA LEU A 316 9.85 24.81 -4.32
C LEU A 316 9.07 25.21 -3.06
N SER A 317 7.78 25.48 -3.22
CA SER A 317 6.91 25.67 -2.06
C SER A 317 6.86 24.40 -1.21
N ILE A 318 6.49 24.52 0.07
CA ILE A 318 6.42 23.35 0.98
C ILE A 318 5.49 22.28 0.42
N ILE A 319 4.32 22.67 -0.09
CA ILE A 319 3.38 21.72 -0.70
C ILE A 319 3.92 21.16 -2.02
N GLN A 320 4.56 21.99 -2.87
CA GLN A 320 5.21 21.48 -4.08
C GLN A 320 6.31 20.46 -3.77
N GLY A 321 7.09 20.68 -2.71
CA GLY A 321 8.08 19.71 -2.24
C GLY A 321 7.44 18.36 -1.93
N ARG A 322 6.37 18.36 -1.12
CA ARG A 322 5.56 17.15 -0.80
C ARG A 322 4.96 16.50 -2.06
N ALA A 323 4.50 17.30 -3.01
CA ALA A 323 3.92 16.79 -4.26
C ALA A 323 4.96 16.12 -5.17
N VAL A 324 6.13 16.77 -5.33
CA VAL A 324 7.27 16.23 -6.08
C VAL A 324 7.75 14.94 -5.43
N GLU A 325 7.86 14.94 -4.11
CA GLU A 325 8.23 13.79 -3.30
C GLU A 325 7.30 12.60 -3.56
N VAL A 326 6.00 12.72 -3.26
CA VAL A 326 5.07 11.58 -3.38
C VAL A 326 4.97 11.08 -4.83
N THR A 327 5.11 11.97 -5.81
CA THR A 327 5.12 11.60 -7.24
C THR A 327 6.32 10.71 -7.56
N HIS A 328 7.54 11.09 -7.16
CA HIS A 328 8.74 10.29 -7.42
C HIS A 328 8.78 9.02 -6.56
N TYR A 329 8.27 9.08 -5.32
CA TYR A 329 8.16 7.91 -4.45
C TYR A 329 7.28 6.84 -5.08
N LEU A 330 6.08 7.22 -5.53
CA LEU A 330 5.15 6.30 -6.18
C LEU A 330 5.68 5.81 -7.52
N LEU A 331 6.24 6.71 -8.34
CA LEU A 331 6.81 6.34 -9.64
C LEU A 331 7.93 5.32 -9.48
N GLY A 332 8.91 5.61 -8.62
CA GLY A 332 10.04 4.72 -8.36
C GLY A 332 9.63 3.40 -7.72
N GLY A 333 8.74 3.43 -6.72
CA GLY A 333 8.25 2.22 -6.07
C GLY A 333 7.47 1.31 -7.02
N ILE A 334 6.50 1.86 -7.75
CA ILE A 334 5.66 1.10 -8.68
C ILE A 334 6.48 0.57 -9.87
N ALA A 335 7.37 1.40 -10.45
CA ALA A 335 8.22 0.97 -11.57
C ALA A 335 9.22 -0.11 -11.16
N THR A 336 9.71 -0.08 -9.91
CA THR A 336 10.56 -1.12 -9.34
C THR A 336 9.82 -2.46 -9.32
N THR A 337 8.60 -2.47 -8.76
CA THR A 337 7.77 -3.69 -8.73
C THR A 337 7.36 -4.15 -10.12
N TRP A 338 7.08 -3.21 -11.04
CA TRP A 338 6.74 -3.53 -12.43
C TRP A 338 7.87 -4.26 -13.15
N ALA A 339 9.10 -3.74 -13.06
CA ALA A 339 10.27 -4.36 -13.68
C ALA A 339 10.59 -5.72 -13.06
N PHE A 340 10.51 -5.82 -11.73
CA PHE A 340 10.66 -7.08 -10.99
C PHE A 340 9.67 -8.15 -11.46
N PHE A 341 8.38 -7.83 -11.49
CA PHE A 341 7.34 -8.79 -11.87
C PHE A 341 7.42 -9.22 -13.32
N LEU A 342 7.61 -8.28 -14.26
CA LEU A 342 7.65 -8.63 -15.67
C LEU A 342 8.90 -9.43 -16.04
N ALA A 343 10.07 -9.05 -15.55
CA ALA A 343 11.28 -9.84 -15.76
C ALA A 343 11.15 -11.25 -15.18
N ARG A 344 10.55 -11.37 -13.98
CA ARG A 344 10.31 -12.66 -13.33
C ARG A 344 9.36 -13.52 -14.16
N ILE A 345 8.13 -13.06 -14.38
CA ILE A 345 7.09 -13.93 -14.94
C ILE A 345 7.32 -14.27 -16.41
N ILE A 346 7.94 -13.38 -17.19
CA ILE A 346 8.29 -13.69 -18.60
C ILE A 346 9.37 -14.76 -18.67
N ALA A 347 10.28 -14.82 -17.69
CA ALA A 347 11.39 -15.77 -17.70
C ALA A 347 11.03 -17.16 -17.15
N VAL A 348 9.99 -17.28 -16.30
CA VAL A 348 9.62 -18.55 -15.65
C VAL A 348 8.22 -19.06 -15.99
N GLY A 349 7.37 -18.20 -16.58
CA GLY A 349 5.97 -18.49 -16.86
C GLY A 349 5.69 -19.01 -18.26
#